data_AF-A0A1Y5YU04-F1
#
_entry.id   AF-A0A1Y5YU04-F1
#
_cell.length_a   1.000
_cell.length_b   1.000
_cell.length_c   1.000
_cell.angle_alpha   90.00
_cell.angle_beta   90.00
_cell.angle_gamma   90.00
#
_symmetry.space_group_name_H-M   'P 1'
#
loop_
_entity.id
_entity.type
_entity.pdbx_description
1 polymer ?
#
loop_
_entity_poly.entity_id
_entity_poly.type
_entity_poly.pdbx_seq_one_letter_code
_entity_poly.pdbx_strand_id
1 'polypeptide(L)'
;MATRREQLAYMVGLMSHGGKSGLAEACEYGKSKGVKSRLHEGKEQSFFEEEDRTAEWLMGQIMMLNEYMQGNECDMTLYLMTFHAISNRTMQLLEI
;
A
#
# COMPACT_ATOMS: atom_id res chain seq x y z
N MET A 1 1.93 20.33 1.12
CA MET A 1 1.99 19.06 0.36
C MET A 1 1.65 17.97 1.36
N ALA A 2 0.77 17.01 1.03
CA ALA A 2 0.34 15.99 1.99
C ALA A 2 1.51 15.08 2.41
N THR A 3 1.58 14.70 3.69
CA THR A 3 2.61 13.80 4.23
C THR A 3 2.48 12.38 3.67
N ARG A 4 3.48 11.52 3.86
CA ARG A 4 3.39 10.13 3.37
C ARG A 4 2.35 9.33 4.14
N ARG A 5 2.21 9.57 5.45
CA ARG A 5 1.09 9.05 6.24
C ARG A 5 -0.28 9.46 5.68
N GLU A 6 -0.48 10.73 5.35
CA GLU A 6 -1.75 11.21 4.76
C GLU A 6 -2.03 10.59 3.39
N GLN A 7 -0.99 10.46 2.55
CA GLN A 7 -1.12 9.81 1.25
C GLN A 7 -1.46 8.32 1.37
N LEU A 8 -0.86 7.61 2.33
CA LEU A 8 -1.19 6.22 2.64
C LEU A 8 -2.62 6.08 3.15
N ALA A 9 -3.04 6.94 4.09
CA ALA A 9 -4.41 6.95 4.62
C ALA A 9 -5.44 7.09 3.50
N TYR A 10 -5.17 7.99 2.54
CA TYR A 10 -6.03 8.17 1.37
C TYR A 10 -6.08 6.91 0.48
N MET A 11 -4.94 6.28 0.19
CA MET A 11 -4.89 5.04 -0.60
C MET A 11 -5.69 3.92 0.05
N VAL A 12 -5.55 3.73 1.37
CA VAL A 12 -6.33 2.71 2.11
C VAL A 12 -7.81 3.07 2.14
N GLY A 13 -8.15 4.35 2.30
CA GLY A 13 -9.53 4.82 2.19
C GLY A 13 -10.19 4.42 0.86
N LEU A 14 -9.48 4.62 -0.27
CA LEU A 14 -9.92 4.17 -1.59
C LEU A 14 -10.09 2.65 -1.67
N MET A 15 -9.16 1.88 -1.11
CA MET A 15 -9.26 0.42 -1.06
C MET A 15 -10.46 -0.07 -0.24
N SER A 16 -10.77 0.59 0.87
CA SER A 16 -11.88 0.21 1.76
C SER A 16 -13.25 0.64 1.25
N HIS A 17 -13.35 1.72 0.48
CA HIS A 17 -14.63 2.32 0.08
C HIS A 17 -14.89 2.35 -1.43
N GLY A 18 -13.87 2.08 -2.27
CA GLY A 18 -13.95 2.17 -3.73
C GLY A 18 -14.57 0.96 -4.44
N GLY A 19 -15.14 -0.01 -3.71
CA GLY A 19 -15.75 -1.19 -4.30
C GLY A 19 -14.77 -2.01 -5.16
N LYS A 20 -15.23 -2.55 -6.30
CA LYS A 20 -14.40 -3.44 -7.16
C LYS A 20 -13.17 -2.76 -7.77
N SER A 21 -13.11 -1.43 -7.86
CA SER A 21 -12.00 -0.67 -8.47
C SER A 21 -11.09 0.02 -7.46
N GLY A 22 -11.40 -0.03 -6.16
CA GLY A 22 -10.70 0.76 -5.14
C GLY A 22 -9.18 0.56 -5.08
N LEU A 23 -8.69 -0.65 -5.34
CA LEU A 23 -7.25 -0.94 -5.41
C LEU A 23 -6.57 -0.27 -6.63
N ALA A 24 -7.22 -0.29 -7.79
CA ALA A 24 -6.68 0.32 -9.00
C ALA A 24 -6.62 1.85 -8.85
N GLU A 25 -7.66 2.46 -8.27
CA GLU A 25 -7.72 3.89 -7.99
C GLU A 25 -6.65 4.32 -6.98
N ALA A 26 -6.45 3.53 -5.91
CA ALA A 26 -5.37 3.76 -4.96
C ALA A 26 -4.00 3.73 -5.65
N CYS A 27 -3.80 2.81 -6.59
CA CYS A 27 -2.55 2.70 -7.33
C CYS A 27 -2.31 3.84 -8.32
N GLU A 28 -3.35 4.31 -9.03
CA GLU A 28 -3.25 5.49 -9.89
C GLU A 28 -2.91 6.75 -9.07
N TYR A 29 -3.53 6.90 -7.90
CA TYR A 29 -3.14 7.96 -6.97
C TYR A 29 -1.68 7.83 -6.54
N GLY A 30 -1.23 6.63 -6.12
CA GLY A 30 0.15 6.35 -5.75
C GLY A 30 1.16 6.73 -6.85
N LYS A 31 0.89 6.35 -8.10
CA LYS A 31 1.70 6.74 -9.27
C LYS A 31 1.80 8.26 -9.41
N SER A 32 0.70 8.99 -9.25
CA SER A 32 0.68 10.46 -9.30
C SER A 32 1.54 11.12 -8.21
N LYS A 33 1.82 10.40 -7.11
CA LYS A 33 2.69 10.82 -6.00
C LYS A 33 4.11 10.24 -6.08
N GLY A 34 4.46 9.64 -7.21
CA GLY A 34 5.78 9.07 -7.47
C GLY A 34 6.04 7.74 -6.77
N VAL A 35 5.01 7.07 -6.24
CA VAL A 35 5.15 5.77 -5.60
C VAL A 35 5.25 4.67 -6.67
N LYS A 36 6.22 3.78 -6.46
CA LYS A 36 6.48 2.60 -7.29
C LYS A 36 6.23 1.33 -6.46
N SER A 37 5.99 0.21 -7.13
CA SER A 37 6.05 -1.09 -6.49
C SER A 37 7.46 -1.37 -5.96
N ARG A 38 7.56 -2.28 -4.97
CA ARG A 38 8.83 -2.73 -4.38
C ARG A 38 9.67 -1.61 -3.76
N LEU A 39 9.01 -0.53 -3.36
CA LEU A 39 9.64 0.60 -2.69
C LEU A 39 10.29 0.12 -1.39
N HIS A 40 11.56 0.47 -1.19
CA HIS A 40 12.37 0.10 -0.03
C HIS A 40 12.58 -1.42 0.17
N GLU A 41 12.44 -2.23 -0.88
CA GLU A 41 12.80 -3.66 -0.83
C GLU A 41 14.31 -3.83 -0.51
N GLY A 42 14.62 -4.77 0.39
CA GLY A 42 16.00 -5.04 0.83
C GLY A 42 16.59 -4.02 1.81
N LYS A 43 15.79 -3.09 2.36
CA LYS A 43 16.22 -2.19 3.43
C LYS A 43 16.16 -2.88 4.80
N GLU A 44 17.14 -2.58 5.64
CA GLU A 44 17.24 -3.02 7.04
C GLU A 44 16.12 -2.41 7.90
N GLN A 45 15.80 -3.05 9.03
CA GLN A 45 14.69 -2.62 9.87
C GLN A 45 14.83 -1.18 10.42
N SER A 46 16.07 -0.74 10.70
CA SER A 46 16.36 0.64 11.14
C SER A 46 15.97 1.69 10.11
N PHE A 47 15.90 1.32 8.82
CA PHE A 47 15.44 2.22 7.78
C PHE A 47 13.97 2.63 7.98
N PHE A 48 13.16 1.79 8.63
CA PHE A 48 11.72 1.99 8.82
C PHE A 48 11.35 2.59 10.19
N GLU A 49 12.34 2.99 11.00
CA GLU A 49 12.08 3.68 12.29
C GLU A 49 11.34 5.01 12.11
N GLU A 50 11.51 5.66 10.96
CA GLU A 50 10.72 6.83 10.58
C GLU A 50 9.36 6.40 9.99
N GLU A 51 8.28 6.91 10.58
CA GLU A 51 6.92 6.58 10.17
C GLU A 51 6.62 6.90 8.70
N ASP A 52 7.17 7.99 8.17
CA ASP A 52 7.01 8.36 6.76
C ASP A 52 7.65 7.32 5.81
N ARG A 53 8.76 6.68 6.21
CA ARG A 53 9.39 5.60 5.43
C ARG A 53 8.59 4.31 5.51
N THR A 54 8.03 4.01 6.68
CA THR A 54 7.06 2.91 6.83
C THR A 54 5.82 3.15 5.99
N ALA A 55 5.33 4.39 5.94
CA ALA A 55 4.19 4.76 5.11
C ALA A 55 4.50 4.58 3.61
N GLU A 56 5.63 5.09 3.14
CA GLU A 56 6.06 4.89 1.74
C GLU A 56 6.22 3.41 1.37
N TRP A 57 6.75 2.60 2.28
CA TRP A 57 6.87 1.17 2.07
C TRP A 57 5.51 0.50 1.93
N LEU A 58 4.55 0.80 2.82
CA LEU A 58 3.18 0.30 2.75
C LEU A 58 2.48 0.72 1.45
N MET A 59 2.68 1.96 1.01
CA MET A 59 2.17 2.41 -0.31
C MET A 59 2.76 1.55 -1.44
N GLY A 60 4.06 1.23 -1.38
CA GLY A 60 4.72 0.32 -2.33
C GLY A 60 4.17 -1.11 -2.30
N GLN A 61 3.74 -1.61 -1.13
CA GLN A 61 3.08 -2.91 -1.01
C GLN A 61 1.70 -2.91 -1.68
N ILE A 62 0.94 -1.81 -1.57
CA ILE A 62 -0.34 -1.64 -2.29
C ILE A 62 -0.12 -1.71 -3.80
N MET A 63 0.91 -1.03 -4.32
CA MET A 63 1.26 -1.07 -5.75
C MET A 63 1.56 -2.50 -6.21
N MET A 64 2.33 -3.25 -5.42
CA MET A 64 2.68 -4.63 -5.72
C MET A 64 1.46 -5.57 -5.68
N LEU A 65 0.51 -5.34 -4.76
CA LEU A 65 -0.73 -6.09 -4.70
C LEU A 65 -1.56 -5.93 -5.99
N ASN A 66 -1.60 -4.73 -6.56
CA ASN A 66 -2.26 -4.49 -7.84
C ASN A 66 -1.53 -5.18 -9.02
N GLU A 67 -0.20 -5.16 -9.04
CA GLU A 67 0.58 -5.91 -10.05
C GLU A 67 0.31 -7.42 -9.97
N TYR A 68 0.25 -7.97 -8.74
CA TYR A 68 -0.07 -9.37 -8.51
C TYR A 68 -1.45 -9.76 -9.06
N MET A 69 -2.46 -8.93 -8.82
CA MET A 69 -3.82 -9.13 -9.35
C MET A 69 -3.89 -9.12 -10.89
N GLN A 70 -3.00 -8.37 -11.54
CA GLN A 70 -2.94 -8.27 -13.00
C GLN A 70 -2.14 -9.43 -13.63
N GLY A 71 -1.48 -10.26 -12.82
CA GLY A 71 -0.75 -11.43 -13.27
C GLY A 71 -1.66 -12.60 -13.65
N ASN A 72 -1.12 -13.52 -14.47
CA ASN A 72 -1.86 -14.70 -14.96
C ASN A 72 -2.14 -15.75 -13.87
N GLU A 73 -1.41 -15.72 -12.75
CA GLU A 73 -1.48 -16.69 -11.65
C GLU A 73 -1.86 -16.01 -10.33
N CYS A 74 -3.01 -15.32 -10.31
CA CYS A 74 -3.52 -14.72 -9.09
C CYS A 74 -4.15 -15.78 -8.17
N ASP A 75 -3.51 -16.04 -7.04
CA ASP A 75 -4.09 -16.77 -5.92
C ASP A 75 -4.86 -15.78 -5.02
N MET A 76 -6.19 -15.89 -5.04
CA MET A 76 -7.07 -15.04 -4.25
C MET A 76 -6.83 -15.15 -2.74
N THR A 77 -6.36 -16.30 -2.24
CA THR A 77 -6.04 -16.48 -0.82
C THR A 77 -4.82 -15.65 -0.45
N LEU A 78 -3.75 -15.73 -1.26
CA LEU A 78 -2.53 -14.95 -1.05
C LEU A 78 -2.80 -13.46 -1.19
N TYR A 79 -3.65 -13.08 -2.15
CA TYR A 79 -4.12 -11.71 -2.30
C TYR A 79 -4.81 -11.21 -1.03
N LEU A 80 -5.81 -11.93 -0.51
CA LEU A 80 -6.56 -11.53 0.68
C LEU A 80 -5.67 -11.46 1.92
N MET A 81 -4.76 -12.42 2.10
CA MET A 81 -3.78 -12.38 3.19
C MET A 81 -2.90 -11.14 3.13
N THR A 82 -2.37 -10.83 1.94
CA THR A 82 -1.51 -9.66 1.73
C THR A 82 -2.28 -8.36 1.95
N PHE A 83 -3.50 -8.27 1.42
CA PHE A 83 -4.39 -7.14 1.62
C PHE A 83 -4.63 -6.88 3.12
N HIS A 84 -5.05 -7.89 3.87
CA HIS A 84 -5.30 -7.76 5.31
C HIS A 84 -4.04 -7.40 6.10
N ALA A 85 -2.88 -7.96 5.74
CA ALA A 85 -1.61 -7.61 6.37
C ALA A 85 -1.25 -6.14 6.17
N ILE A 86 -1.43 -5.61 4.94
CA ILE A 86 -1.21 -4.18 4.63
C ILE A 86 -2.20 -3.31 5.41
N SER A 87 -3.50 -3.65 5.39
CA SER A 87 -4.53 -2.89 6.12
C SER A 87 -4.25 -2.84 7.62
N ASN A 88 -3.92 -3.97 8.24
CA ASN A 88 -3.63 -4.03 9.68
C ASN A 88 -2.41 -3.19 10.06
N ARG A 89 -1.31 -3.30 9.29
CA ARG A 89 -0.12 -2.48 9.52
C ARG A 89 -0.39 -1.00 9.30
N THR A 90 -1.25 -0.67 8.34
CA THR A 90 -1.65 0.72 8.10
C THR A 90 -2.49 1.27 9.24
N MET A 91 -3.47 0.51 9.75
CA MET A 91 -4.25 0.91 10.94
C MET A 91 -3.36 1.14 12.15
N GLN A 92 -2.39 0.24 12.40
CA GLN A 92 -1.41 0.40 13.48
C GLN A 92 -0.55 1.66 13.33
N LEU A 93 -0.05 1.93 12.11
CA LEU A 93 0.78 3.11 11.83
C LEU A 93 -0.02 4.41 11.93
N LEU A 94 -1.30 4.37 11.55
CA LEU A 94 -2.16 5.56 11.51
C LEU A 94 -2.90 5.81 12.82
N GLU A 95 -2.88 4.86 13.76
CA GLU A 95 -3.62 4.89 15.04
C GLU A 95 -5.14 5.04 14.86
N ILE A 96 -5.69 4.39 13.82
CA ILE A 96 -7.12 4.42 13.46
C ILE A 96 -7.78 3.05 13.56
#